data_AF-A0A9E3AGT2-F1
#
_entry.id   AF-A0A9E3AGT2-F1
#
_cell.length_a   1.000
_cell.length_b   1.000
_cell.length_c   1.000
_cell.angle_alpha   90.00
_cell.angle_beta   90.00
_cell.angle_gamma   90.00
#
_symmetry.space_group_name_H-M   'P 1'
#
loop_
_entity.id
_entity.type
_entity.pdbx_description
1 polymer ?
#
loop_
_entity_poly.entity_id
_entity_poly.type
_entity_poly.pdbx_seq_one_letter_code
_entity_poly.pdbx_strand_id
1 'polypeptide(L)'
;CKHNVTRFPYEISRLAQDLAGGLMVTLPSDQDFEHEVAGPMLKKYFQGRSNIPVEFRRRVLRLIENMTLGRNAVGYLTESLHGAGSPQAQRIQILRGMEVERKKGYAEDLAGVARNEARTD
;
A
#
# COMPACT_ATOMS: atom_id res chain seq x y z
N CYS A 1 3.97 -8.68 -11.98
CA CYS A 1 2.79 -8.02 -11.40
C CYS A 1 2.65 -8.31 -9.90
N LYS A 2 2.16 -9.49 -9.47
CA LYS A 2 1.84 -9.78 -8.05
C LYS A 2 2.93 -9.43 -7.03
N HIS A 3 4.20 -9.75 -7.27
CA HIS A 3 5.27 -9.48 -6.30
C HIS A 3 5.51 -7.98 -6.02
N ASN A 4 5.09 -7.07 -6.91
CA ASN A 4 5.08 -5.62 -6.65
C ASN A 4 3.83 -5.21 -5.86
N VAL A 5 2.69 -5.86 -6.12
CA VAL A 5 1.43 -5.66 -5.38
C VAL A 5 1.57 -6.04 -3.90
N THR A 6 2.48 -6.96 -3.55
CA THR A 6 2.75 -7.27 -2.14
C THR A 6 3.51 -6.16 -1.40
N ARG A 7 3.89 -5.06 -2.06
CA ARG A 7 4.72 -3.97 -1.51
C ARG A 7 4.07 -2.60 -1.67
N PHE A 8 3.68 -2.25 -2.89
CA PHE A 8 3.26 -0.88 -3.21
C PHE A 8 2.00 -0.39 -2.49
N PRO A 9 0.95 -1.20 -2.27
CA PRO A 9 -0.22 -0.75 -1.51
C PRO A 9 0.11 -0.28 -0.09
N TYR A 10 1.12 -0.87 0.56
CA TYR A 10 1.59 -0.45 1.88
C TYR A 10 2.23 0.93 1.82
N GLU A 11 3.08 1.18 0.83
CA GLU A 11 3.71 2.49 0.66
C GLU A 11 2.71 3.57 0.22
N ILE A 12 1.78 3.24 -0.67
CA ILE A 12 0.69 4.13 -1.06
C ILE A 12 -0.16 4.49 0.16
N SER A 13 -0.48 3.52 1.02
CA SER A 13 -1.21 3.76 2.27
C SER A 13 -0.42 4.66 3.19
N ARG A 14 0.89 4.41 3.37
CA ARG A 14 1.77 5.25 4.20
C ARG A 14 1.75 6.72 3.73
N LEU A 15 1.89 6.94 2.42
CA LEU A 15 1.85 8.29 1.82
C LEU A 15 0.48 8.95 1.97
N ALA A 16 -0.61 8.19 1.81
CA ALA A 16 -1.96 8.71 2.01
C ALA A 16 -2.19 9.17 3.46
N GLN A 17 -1.68 8.43 4.44
CA GLN A 17 -1.76 8.80 5.86
C GLN A 17 -0.92 10.05 6.17
N ASP A 18 0.29 10.15 5.61
CA ASP A 18 1.17 11.32 5.74
C ASP A 18 0.48 12.60 5.24
N LEU A 19 -0.09 12.54 4.03
CA LEU A 19 -0.81 13.66 3.42
C LEU A 19 -2.11 14.01 4.15
N ALA A 20 -2.81 13.03 4.72
CA ALA A 20 -4.05 13.25 5.45
C ALA A 20 -3.81 13.93 6.81
N GLY A 21 -2.67 13.65 7.44
CA GLY A 21 -2.29 14.13 8.76
C GLY A 21 -3.04 13.43 9.90
N GLY A 22 -2.68 13.79 11.13
CA GLY A 22 -3.10 13.08 12.35
C GLY A 22 -4.61 13.05 12.61
N LEU A 23 -5.38 14.00 12.05
CA LEU A 23 -6.83 14.01 12.20
C LEU A 23 -7.47 12.74 11.62
N MET A 24 -6.84 12.08 10.65
CA MET A 24 -7.35 10.84 10.07
C MET A 24 -7.58 9.73 11.12
N VAL A 25 -6.77 9.68 12.18
CA VAL A 25 -6.90 8.68 13.27
C VAL A 25 -7.41 9.25 14.60
N THR A 26 -7.62 10.56 14.68
CA THR A 26 -8.13 11.23 15.89
C THR A 26 -9.44 11.98 15.66
N LEU A 27 -10.06 11.84 14.48
CA LEU A 27 -11.33 12.46 14.18
C LEU A 27 -12.42 11.92 15.14
N PRO A 28 -13.25 12.79 15.75
CA PRO A 28 -14.38 12.35 16.55
C PRO A 28 -15.41 11.56 15.74
N SER A 29 -16.31 10.88 16.45
CA SER A 29 -17.37 10.09 15.81
C SER A 29 -18.37 10.99 15.10
N ASP A 30 -19.14 10.44 14.17
CA ASP A 30 -20.20 11.21 13.50
C ASP A 30 -21.28 11.67 14.51
N GLN A 31 -21.53 10.86 15.54
CA GLN A 31 -22.44 11.21 16.64
C GLN A 31 -21.99 12.46 17.40
N ASP A 32 -20.68 12.64 17.61
CA ASP A 32 -20.14 13.86 18.25
C ASP A 32 -20.38 15.12 17.40
N PHE A 33 -20.36 14.99 16.07
CA PHE A 33 -20.63 16.11 15.16
C PHE A 33 -22.12 16.48 15.07
N GLU A 34 -23.01 15.55 15.37
CA GLU A 34 -24.45 15.78 15.47
C GLU A 34 -24.91 16.14 16.89
N HIS A 35 -24.03 16.03 17.89
CA HIS A 35 -24.33 16.41 19.26
C HIS A 35 -24.56 17.93 19.39
N GLU A 36 -25.61 18.35 20.09
CA GLU A 36 -26.04 19.76 20.18
C GLU A 36 -24.97 20.69 20.75
N VAL A 37 -24.24 20.24 21.78
CA VAL A 37 -23.15 21.00 22.41
C VAL A 37 -21.81 20.86 21.67
N ALA A 38 -21.34 19.63 21.43
CA ALA A 38 -20.04 19.40 20.80
C ALA A 38 -20.02 19.76 19.31
N GLY A 39 -21.07 19.41 18.56
CA GLY A 39 -21.16 19.57 17.11
C GLY A 39 -20.82 20.97 16.61
N PRO A 40 -21.41 22.06 17.15
CA PRO A 40 -21.04 23.42 16.78
C PRO A 40 -19.56 23.75 17.01
N MET A 41 -18.97 23.27 18.11
CA MET A 41 -17.54 23.46 18.39
C MET A 41 -16.66 22.68 17.40
N LEU A 42 -17.00 21.42 17.12
CA LEU A 42 -16.25 20.59 16.17
C LEU A 42 -16.34 21.16 14.76
N LYS A 43 -17.51 21.64 14.33
CA LYS A 43 -17.70 22.32 13.04
C LYS A 43 -16.83 23.59 12.95
N LYS A 44 -16.71 24.36 14.04
CA LYS A 44 -15.82 25.53 14.08
C LYS A 44 -14.34 25.16 14.00
N TYR A 45 -13.87 24.24 14.85
CA TYR A 45 -12.43 23.98 15.03
C TYR A 45 -11.84 23.01 13.99
N PHE A 46 -12.66 22.18 13.34
CA PHE A 46 -12.20 21.30 12.26
C PHE A 46 -12.36 21.90 10.86
N GLN A 47 -12.76 23.17 10.75
CA GLN A 47 -12.77 23.90 9.49
C GLN A 47 -11.36 23.93 8.88
N GLY A 48 -11.27 23.55 7.61
CA GLY A 48 -10.07 23.70 6.80
C GLY A 48 -10.09 25.04 6.06
N ARG A 49 -9.82 25.02 4.74
CA ARG A 49 -10.07 26.20 3.89
C ARG A 49 -11.54 26.62 3.99
N SER A 50 -11.79 27.93 4.10
CA SER A 50 -13.13 28.49 4.39
C SER A 50 -14.21 28.14 3.37
N ASN A 51 -13.81 27.82 2.13
CA ASN A 51 -14.72 27.44 1.05
C ASN A 51 -15.04 25.94 0.98
N ILE A 52 -14.52 25.12 1.90
CA ILE A 52 -14.74 23.67 1.92
C ILE A 52 -15.59 23.29 3.14
N PRO A 53 -16.74 22.63 2.96
CA PRO A 53 -17.54 22.14 4.08
C PRO A 53 -16.77 21.15 4.96
N VAL A 54 -16.90 21.28 6.29
CA VAL A 54 -16.27 20.36 7.26
C VAL A 54 -16.63 18.91 6.96
N GLU A 55 -17.88 18.64 6.58
CA GLU A 55 -18.33 17.29 6.26
C GLU A 55 -17.54 16.62 5.14
N PHE A 56 -17.15 17.36 4.11
CA PHE A 56 -16.36 16.79 3.01
C PHE A 56 -14.97 16.37 3.51
N ARG A 57 -14.36 17.21 4.36
CA ARG A 57 -13.10 16.89 5.02
C ARG A 57 -13.23 15.64 5.91
N ARG A 58 -14.33 15.50 6.66
CA ARG A 58 -14.58 14.30 7.48
C ARG A 58 -14.71 13.04 6.64
N ARG A 59 -15.53 13.07 5.59
CA ARG A 59 -15.78 11.93 4.71
C ARG A 59 -14.51 11.43 4.04
N VAL A 60 -13.65 12.33 3.54
CA VAL A 60 -12.39 11.92 2.91
C VAL A 60 -11.41 11.33 3.93
N LEU A 61 -11.32 11.89 5.14
CA LEU A 61 -10.47 11.34 6.20
C LEU A 61 -10.93 9.93 6.60
N ARG A 62 -12.25 9.71 6.77
CA ARG A 62 -12.81 8.38 7.04
C ARG A 62 -12.62 7.39 5.90
N LEU A 63 -12.64 7.85 4.65
CA LEU A 63 -12.33 6.99 3.50
C LEU A 63 -10.86 6.53 3.54
N ILE A 64 -9.92 7.45 3.81
CA ILE A 64 -8.49 7.13 3.93
C ILE A 64 -8.25 6.17 5.10
N GLU A 65 -8.84 6.45 6.27
CA GLU A 65 -8.80 5.54 7.42
C GLU A 65 -9.32 4.15 7.04
N ASN A 66 -10.48 4.06 6.41
CA ASN A 66 -11.08 2.78 6.04
C ASN A 66 -10.22 1.96 5.06
N MET A 67 -9.55 2.62 4.10
CA MET A 67 -8.70 1.96 3.12
C MET A 67 -7.31 1.58 3.66
N THR A 68 -6.84 2.23 4.73
CA THR A 68 -5.46 2.04 5.22
C THR A 68 -5.37 1.38 6.60
N LEU A 69 -6.44 1.39 7.39
CA LEU A 69 -6.55 0.74 8.70
C LEU A 69 -7.88 -0.01 8.91
N GLY A 70 -8.96 0.44 8.27
CA GLY A 70 -10.30 -0.09 8.48
C GLY A 70 -10.66 -1.31 7.62
N ARG A 71 -11.96 -1.46 7.33
CA ARG A 71 -12.51 -2.67 6.70
C ARG A 71 -11.90 -2.95 5.32
N ASN A 72 -11.70 -1.91 4.52
CA ASN A 72 -11.17 -2.08 3.17
C ASN A 72 -9.64 -2.30 3.16
N ALA A 73 -8.93 -1.96 4.23
CA ALA A 73 -7.50 -2.26 4.36
C ALA A 73 -7.22 -3.76 4.36
N VAL A 74 -8.18 -4.60 4.79
CA VAL A 74 -8.09 -6.07 4.69
C VAL A 74 -7.84 -6.51 3.24
N GLY A 75 -8.62 -5.98 2.29
CA GLY A 75 -8.43 -6.25 0.87
C GLY A 75 -7.24 -5.49 0.30
N TYR A 76 -7.17 -4.19 0.54
CA TYR A 76 -6.17 -3.34 -0.09
C TYR A 76 -4.73 -3.70 0.32
N LEU A 77 -4.51 -4.11 1.57
CA LEU A 77 -3.19 -4.47 2.10
C LEU A 77 -2.99 -5.98 2.21
N THR A 78 -3.78 -6.66 3.04
CA THR A 78 -3.52 -8.06 3.41
C THR A 78 -3.85 -9.03 2.27
N GLU A 79 -4.94 -8.82 1.54
CA GLU A 79 -5.22 -9.60 0.32
C GLU A 79 -4.17 -9.31 -0.76
N SER A 80 -3.79 -8.04 -0.97
CA SER A 80 -2.65 -7.67 -1.82
C SER A 80 -1.35 -8.38 -1.43
N LEU A 81 -1.14 -8.72 -0.16
CA LEU A 81 0.01 -9.48 0.32
C LEU A 81 -0.12 -11.00 0.05
N HIS A 82 -1.29 -11.59 0.28
CA HIS A 82 -1.44 -13.05 0.35
C HIS A 82 -2.29 -13.70 -0.76
N GLY A 83 -3.16 -12.94 -1.44
CA GLY A 83 -3.99 -13.43 -2.54
C GLY A 83 -3.18 -14.03 -3.67
N ALA A 84 -3.61 -15.18 -4.22
CA ALA A 84 -2.85 -15.96 -5.20
C ALA A 84 -1.42 -16.37 -4.73
N GLY A 85 -1.20 -16.42 -3.41
CA GLY A 85 0.03 -16.88 -2.77
C GLY A 85 0.83 -15.77 -2.10
N SER A 86 1.43 -16.09 -0.96
CA SER A 86 2.35 -15.21 -0.22
C SER A 86 3.60 -14.86 -1.04
N PRO A 87 4.34 -13.77 -0.70
CA PRO A 87 5.47 -13.27 -1.49
C PRO A 87 6.50 -14.31 -1.93
N GLN A 88 6.75 -15.31 -1.08
CA GLN A 88 7.73 -16.36 -1.36
C GLN A 88 7.28 -17.27 -2.51
N ALA A 89 5.97 -17.49 -2.69
CA ALA A 89 5.44 -18.27 -3.80
C ALA A 89 5.83 -17.64 -5.14
N GLN A 90 5.73 -16.31 -5.28
CA GLN A 90 6.16 -15.66 -6.52
C GLN A 90 7.68 -15.70 -6.71
N ARG A 91 8.48 -15.58 -5.64
CA ARG A 91 9.95 -15.69 -5.74
C ARG A 91 10.39 -17.06 -6.25
N ILE A 92 9.75 -18.13 -5.76
CA ILE A 92 9.98 -19.49 -6.25
C ILE A 92 9.62 -19.60 -7.74
N GLN A 93 8.46 -19.09 -8.15
CA GLN A 93 8.03 -19.16 -9.55
C GLN A 93 8.94 -18.33 -10.48
N ILE A 94 9.38 -17.16 -10.04
CA ILE A 94 10.35 -16.34 -10.79
C ILE A 94 11.67 -17.10 -10.93
N LEU A 95 12.20 -17.66 -9.83
CA LEU A 95 13.44 -18.44 -9.87
C LEU A 95 13.37 -19.58 -10.89
N ARG A 96 12.25 -20.32 -10.92
CA ARG A 96 12.02 -21.41 -11.88
C ARG A 96 11.98 -20.94 -13.34
N GLY A 97 11.56 -19.70 -13.60
CA GLY A 97 11.39 -19.16 -14.95
C GLY A 97 12.46 -18.16 -15.40
N MET A 98 13.44 -17.81 -14.57
CA MET A 98 14.35 -16.69 -14.86
C MET A 98 15.60 -17.06 -15.67
N GLU A 99 15.74 -18.32 -16.09
CA GLU A 99 16.81 -18.82 -16.98
C GLU A 99 18.21 -18.43 -16.49
N VAL A 100 18.55 -18.85 -15.27
CA VAL A 100 19.79 -18.47 -14.58
C VAL A 100 21.03 -18.85 -15.38
N GLU A 101 21.09 -20.07 -15.89
CA GLU A 101 22.26 -20.58 -16.63
C GLU A 101 22.49 -19.79 -17.93
N ARG A 102 21.42 -19.44 -18.67
CA ARG A 102 21.53 -18.57 -19.86
C ARG A 102 22.13 -17.21 -19.50
N LYS A 103 21.68 -16.60 -18.39
CA LYS A 103 22.20 -15.31 -17.92
C LYS A 103 23.64 -15.39 -17.41
N LYS A 104 24.04 -16.51 -16.79
CA LYS A 104 25.43 -16.77 -16.41
C LYS A 104 26.32 -16.85 -17.64
N GLY A 105 25.87 -17.51 -18.72
CA GLY A 105 26.60 -17.53 -19.99
C GLY A 105 26.89 -16.13 -20.53
N TYR A 106 25.93 -15.21 -20.47
CA TYR A 106 26.17 -13.81 -20.86
C TYR A 106 27.23 -13.12 -20.00
N ALA A 107 27.28 -13.41 -18.70
CA ALA A 107 28.29 -12.85 -17.80
C ALA A 107 29.68 -13.45 -18.06
N GLU A 108 29.77 -14.76 -18.32
CA GLU A 108 31.02 -15.46 -18.68
C GLU A 108 31.59 -14.93 -19.99
N ASP A 109 30.75 -14.75 -21.01
CA ASP A 109 31.13 -14.18 -22.31
C ASP A 109 31.71 -12.77 -22.15
N LEU A 110 31.07 -11.91 -21.34
CA LEU A 110 31.55 -10.55 -21.06
C LEU A 110 32.84 -10.52 -20.22
N ALA A 111 33.04 -11.52 -19.36
CA ALA A 111 34.21 -11.62 -18.49
C ALA A 111 35.41 -12.32 -19.17
N GLY A 112 35.24 -12.87 -20.38
CA GLY A 112 36.27 -13.64 -21.06
C GLY A 112 36.58 -14.98 -20.38
N VAL A 113 35.64 -15.53 -19.60
CA VAL A 113 35.78 -16.83 -18.93
C VAL A 113 35.27 -17.91 -19.90
N ALA A 114 36.07 -18.94 -20.16
CA ALA A 114 35.64 -20.06 -21.00
C ALA A 114 34.40 -20.74 -20.39
N ARG A 115 33.36 -20.96 -21.21
CA ARG A 115 32.17 -21.69 -20.78
C ARG A 115 32.57 -23.11 -20.40
N ASN A 116 32.31 -23.50 -19.17
CA ASN A 116 32.43 -24.90 -18.77
C ASN A 116 31.32 -25.71 -19.47
N GLU A 117 31.67 -26.49 -20.49
CA GLU A 117 30.75 -27.32 -21.30
C GLU A 117 30.00 -28.40 -20.48
N ALA A 118 30.31 -28.57 -19.20
CA ALA A 118 29.80 -29.64 -18.33
C ALA A 118 28.48 -29.32 -17.59
N ARG A 119 27.74 -28.27 -17.96
CA ARG A 119 26.48 -27.89 -17.28
C ARG A 119 25.29 -27.89 -18.22
N THR A 120 24.79 -29.09 -18.51
CA THR A 120 23.39 -29.32 -18.85
C THR A 120 22.70 -29.76 -17.56
N ASP A 121 21.83 -28.88 -17.04
CA ASP A 121 20.54 -29.15 -16.38
C ASP A 121 20.06 -27.91 -15.59
#